data_AF-A0A7S2K9V4-F1
#
_entry.id   AF-A0A7S2K9V4-F1
#
_cell.length_a   1.000
_cell.length_b   1.000
_cell.length_c   1.000
_cell.angle_alpha   90.00
_cell.angle_beta   90.00
_cell.angle_gamma   90.00
#
_symmetry.space_group_name_H-M   'P 1'
#
loop_
_entity.id
_entity.type
_entity.pdbx_description
1 polymer ?
#
loop_
_entity_poly.entity_id
_entity_poly.type
_entity_poly.pdbx_seq_one_letter_code
_entity_poly.pdbx_strand_id
1 'polypeptide(L)'
;SSAATARIGWPSIAQTPTVWISSLESAKVWNCSHWPFVERLEANAPLILEEILSVAKNFSVAYPYLTRGGTWQDLFLYRGHEWDAALCGALPRTCRLLLPELPTKPGVPYTTQFNEEVVIFRSEPGASVGAHCGSSNAVVNIHFTLMGGRGTSLRIGADDFPLQDGRAFCFQDSYFHAIEHRGDGAKERISLVVRVMHPQLSLAAYGAASRGDAG
;
A
#
# COMPACT_ATOMS: atom_id res chain seq x y z
N SER A 1 41.57 14.04 -2.40
CA SER A 1 40.22 13.89 -2.96
C SER A 1 39.74 12.48 -2.60
N SER A 2 38.97 12.31 -1.53
CA SER A 2 38.40 11.00 -1.20
C SER A 2 37.20 10.80 -2.10
N ALA A 3 37.26 9.81 -2.98
CA ALA A 3 36.07 9.34 -3.69
C ALA A 3 35.02 9.00 -2.62
N ALA A 4 33.92 9.76 -2.59
CA ALA A 4 32.78 9.42 -1.78
C ALA A 4 32.33 8.04 -2.27
N THR A 5 32.58 7.01 -1.47
CA THR A 5 32.02 5.68 -1.71
C THR A 5 30.51 5.90 -1.61
N ALA A 6 29.82 5.82 -2.74
CA ALA A 6 28.37 5.87 -2.78
C ALA A 6 27.85 4.72 -1.92
N ARG A 7 27.46 5.05 -0.68
CA ARG A 7 26.78 4.13 0.22
C ARG A 7 25.30 4.34 0.02
N ILE A 8 24.56 3.26 -0.15
CA ILE A 8 23.10 3.30 -0.12
C ILE A 8 22.72 3.91 1.24
N GLY A 9 22.12 5.09 1.22
CA GLY A 9 21.81 5.90 2.41
C GLY A 9 20.59 5.40 3.18
N TRP A 10 20.43 4.09 3.38
CA TRP A 10 19.33 3.56 4.17
C TRP A 10 19.44 4.03 5.62
N PRO A 11 18.36 4.52 6.23
CA PRO A 11 18.37 4.97 7.62
C PRO A 11 18.55 3.79 8.58
N SER A 12 18.17 2.57 8.19
CA SER A 12 18.35 1.36 8.98
C SER A 12 18.22 0.09 8.12
N ILE A 13 18.61 -1.06 8.67
CA ILE A 13 18.34 -2.37 8.06
C ILE A 13 16.85 -2.73 8.03
N ALA A 14 16.01 -2.02 8.78
CA ALA A 14 14.57 -2.23 8.84
C ALA A 14 13.80 -1.40 7.80
N GLN A 15 14.49 -0.57 7.02
CA GLN A 15 13.89 0.34 6.05
C GLN A 15 14.85 0.56 4.88
N THR A 16 14.65 -0.19 3.81
CA THR A 16 15.61 -0.30 2.71
C THR A 16 14.99 0.01 1.35
N PRO A 17 14.35 1.18 1.15
CA PRO A 17 13.81 1.55 -0.15
C PRO A 17 14.93 1.83 -1.16
N THR A 18 14.63 1.65 -2.43
CA THR A 18 15.54 2.00 -3.54
C THR A 18 15.73 3.51 -3.67
N VAL A 19 14.66 4.28 -3.49
CA VAL A 19 14.66 5.74 -3.53
C VAL A 19 14.48 6.30 -2.13
N TRP A 20 15.41 7.16 -1.71
CA TRP A 20 15.38 7.81 -0.41
C TRP A 20 15.38 9.33 -0.56
N ILE A 21 14.33 9.98 -0.06
CA ILE A 21 14.24 11.44 0.07
C ILE A 21 14.49 11.81 1.53
N SER A 22 15.68 12.33 1.80
CA SER A 22 16.16 12.58 3.17
C SER A 22 15.43 13.71 3.93
N SER A 23 14.71 14.57 3.20
CA SER A 23 13.93 15.67 3.76
C SER A 23 12.53 15.26 4.23
N LEU A 24 12.06 14.05 3.89
CA LEU A 24 10.77 13.55 4.34
C LEU A 24 10.90 12.98 5.74
N GLU A 25 9.92 13.28 6.59
CA GLU A 25 9.71 12.53 7.82
C GLU A 25 9.53 11.03 7.50
N SER A 26 9.95 10.18 8.43
CA SER A 26 9.76 8.76 8.29
C SER A 26 9.22 8.15 9.57
N ALA A 27 8.13 7.41 9.41
CA ALA A 27 7.43 6.75 10.49
C ALA A 27 6.87 5.42 9.99
N LYS A 28 7.00 4.37 10.81
CA LYS A 28 6.42 3.05 10.51
C LYS A 28 4.92 3.14 10.29
N VAL A 29 4.22 3.81 11.23
CA VAL A 29 2.76 3.96 11.27
C VAL A 29 2.41 5.43 11.14
N TRP A 30 1.39 5.72 10.35
CA TRP A 30 0.88 7.06 10.09
C TRP A 30 -0.54 7.21 10.62
N ASN A 31 -0.88 8.43 11.05
CA ASN A 31 -2.27 8.75 11.34
C ASN A 31 -3.06 8.83 10.03
N CYS A 32 -4.02 7.93 9.84
CA CYS A 32 -4.85 7.93 8.63
C CYS A 32 -5.63 9.23 8.40
N SER A 33 -5.87 10.05 9.43
CA SER A 33 -6.52 11.36 9.29
C SER A 33 -5.74 12.37 8.43
N HIS A 34 -4.48 12.09 8.07
CA HIS A 34 -3.77 12.84 7.02
C HIS A 34 -4.46 12.76 5.65
N TRP A 35 -5.30 11.74 5.44
CA TRP A 35 -6.09 11.54 4.23
C TRP A 35 -7.58 11.49 4.60
N PRO A 36 -8.29 12.64 4.58
CA PRO A 36 -9.67 12.71 5.04
C PRO A 36 -10.65 11.78 4.30
N PHE A 37 -10.31 11.32 3.10
CA PHE A 37 -11.11 10.35 2.37
C PHE A 37 -11.15 8.97 3.04
N VAL A 38 -10.20 8.65 3.92
CA VAL A 38 -10.19 7.37 4.66
C VAL A 38 -11.46 7.20 5.49
N GLU A 39 -11.93 8.26 6.16
CA GLU A 39 -13.19 8.22 6.93
C GLU A 39 -14.38 7.91 6.02
N ARG A 40 -14.39 8.44 4.79
CA ARG A 40 -15.43 8.12 3.80
C ARG A 40 -15.34 6.67 3.34
N LEU A 41 -14.13 6.11 3.17
CA LEU A 41 -13.95 4.69 2.84
C LEU A 41 -14.46 3.80 3.97
N GLU A 42 -14.06 4.06 5.22
CA GLU A 42 -14.50 3.30 6.40
C GLU A 42 -16.04 3.36 6.56
N ALA A 43 -16.65 4.54 6.39
CA ALA A 43 -18.10 4.71 6.47
C ALA A 43 -18.87 3.95 5.36
N ASN A 44 -18.21 3.64 4.24
CA ASN A 44 -18.79 2.91 3.11
C ASN A 44 -18.29 1.45 3.01
N ALA A 45 -17.63 0.91 4.05
CA ALA A 45 -17.03 -0.42 4.01
C ALA A 45 -17.97 -1.53 3.50
N PRO A 46 -19.25 -1.62 3.97
CA PRO A 46 -20.15 -2.67 3.51
C PRO A 46 -20.47 -2.58 2.01
N LEU A 47 -20.62 -1.36 1.49
CA LEU A 47 -20.93 -1.12 0.08
C LEU A 47 -19.74 -1.43 -0.82
N ILE A 48 -18.52 -1.06 -0.38
CA ILE A 48 -17.28 -1.37 -1.10
C ILE A 48 -17.06 -2.89 -1.13
N LEU A 49 -17.25 -3.56 0.00
CA LEU A 49 -17.13 -5.02 0.09
C LEU A 49 -18.14 -5.73 -0.82
N GLU A 50 -19.40 -5.29 -0.83
CA GLU A 50 -20.44 -5.83 -1.72
C GLU A 50 -20.04 -5.74 -3.19
N GLU A 51 -19.54 -4.58 -3.65
CA GLU A 51 -19.08 -4.43 -5.04
C GLU A 51 -17.90 -5.36 -5.36
N ILE A 52 -16.90 -5.43 -4.48
CA ILE A 52 -15.71 -6.25 -4.70
C ILE A 52 -16.06 -7.74 -4.78
N LEU A 53 -16.98 -8.21 -3.93
CA LEU A 53 -17.45 -9.60 -3.97
C LEU A 53 -18.16 -9.93 -5.30
N SER A 54 -18.78 -8.96 -5.96
CA SER A 54 -19.43 -9.18 -7.26
C SER A 54 -18.44 -9.49 -8.40
N VAL A 55 -17.15 -9.14 -8.23
CA VAL A 55 -16.07 -9.39 -9.21
C VAL A 55 -15.07 -10.46 -8.75
N ALA A 56 -15.44 -11.31 -7.78
CA ALA A 56 -14.57 -12.30 -7.14
C ALA A 56 -13.86 -13.30 -8.10
N LYS A 57 -14.31 -13.41 -9.35
CA LYS A 57 -13.69 -14.28 -10.38
C LYS A 57 -12.58 -13.60 -11.20
N ASN A 58 -12.41 -12.29 -11.08
CA ASN A 58 -11.51 -11.50 -11.96
C ASN A 58 -10.12 -11.29 -11.37
N PHE A 59 -9.82 -11.93 -10.24
CA PHE A 59 -8.57 -11.77 -9.52
C PHE A 59 -7.39 -12.49 -10.21
N SER A 60 -6.24 -11.82 -10.28
CA SER A 60 -4.98 -12.38 -10.78
C SER A 60 -4.07 -12.80 -9.62
N VAL A 61 -3.08 -13.65 -9.86
CA VAL A 61 -2.10 -14.00 -8.82
C VAL A 61 -1.20 -12.79 -8.53
N ALA A 62 -1.15 -12.38 -7.26
CA ALA A 62 -0.34 -11.25 -6.81
C ALA A 62 1.11 -11.68 -6.60
N TYR A 63 2.05 -10.88 -7.11
CA TYR A 63 3.50 -10.93 -6.86
C TYR A 63 4.05 -12.30 -6.37
N PRO A 64 4.13 -13.33 -7.24
CA PRO A 64 4.39 -14.71 -6.81
C PRO A 64 5.67 -14.91 -5.98
N TYR A 65 6.67 -14.04 -6.16
CA TYR A 65 7.94 -14.08 -5.43
C TYR A 65 7.84 -13.66 -3.95
N LEU A 66 6.77 -12.96 -3.57
CA LEU A 66 6.47 -12.54 -2.20
C LEU A 66 5.57 -13.53 -1.46
N THR A 67 4.79 -14.33 -2.17
CA THR A 67 3.91 -15.32 -1.55
C THR A 67 4.74 -16.43 -0.89
N ARG A 68 4.52 -16.66 0.40
CA ARG A 68 5.20 -17.70 1.20
C ARG A 68 4.27 -18.84 1.60
N GLY A 69 2.97 -18.60 1.61
CA GLY A 69 1.95 -19.61 1.87
C GLY A 69 0.60 -19.17 1.31
N GLY A 70 -0.29 -20.13 1.09
CA GLY A 70 -1.66 -19.92 0.62
C GLY A 70 -1.77 -19.18 -0.72
N THR A 71 -2.94 -18.57 -0.93
CA THR A 71 -3.28 -17.81 -2.14
C THR A 71 -3.20 -16.31 -1.85
N TRP A 72 -2.47 -15.57 -2.67
CA TRP A 72 -2.51 -14.10 -2.69
C TRP A 72 -2.80 -13.61 -4.10
N GLN A 73 -3.83 -12.78 -4.21
CA GLN A 73 -4.37 -12.33 -5.48
C GLN A 73 -4.63 -10.83 -5.47
N ASP A 74 -4.57 -10.20 -6.63
CA ASP A 74 -4.80 -8.77 -6.82
C ASP A 74 -5.76 -8.44 -7.96
N LEU A 75 -6.28 -7.22 -7.88
CA LEU A 75 -7.06 -6.53 -8.90
C LEU A 75 -6.75 -5.03 -8.79
N PHE A 76 -6.14 -4.44 -9.82
CA PHE A 76 -5.78 -3.02 -9.81
C PHE A 76 -6.90 -2.17 -10.41
N LEU A 77 -7.42 -1.21 -9.63
CA LEU A 77 -8.34 -0.18 -10.13
C LEU A 77 -7.60 1.03 -10.69
N TYR A 78 -6.44 1.34 -10.11
CA TYR A 78 -5.58 2.43 -10.54
C TYR A 78 -4.13 1.97 -10.48
N ARG A 79 -3.40 2.07 -11.60
CA ARG A 79 -1.98 1.70 -11.67
C ARG A 79 -1.31 2.43 -12.82
N GLY A 80 -0.05 2.82 -12.64
CA GLY A 80 0.70 3.52 -13.69
C GLY A 80 0.04 4.84 -14.12
N HIS A 81 -0.65 5.47 -13.18
CA HIS A 81 -1.42 6.71 -13.38
C HIS A 81 -2.68 6.61 -14.22
N GLU A 82 -3.17 5.39 -14.47
CA GLU A 82 -4.38 5.14 -15.24
C GLU A 82 -5.40 4.36 -14.41
N TRP A 83 -6.67 4.71 -14.57
CA TRP A 83 -7.80 3.97 -14.02
C TRP A 83 -8.23 2.87 -14.98
N ASP A 84 -8.52 1.68 -14.47
CA ASP A 84 -9.16 0.63 -15.26
C ASP A 84 -10.65 0.98 -15.44
N ALA A 85 -11.00 1.45 -16.64
CA ALA A 85 -12.36 1.88 -16.95
C ALA A 85 -13.39 0.74 -16.85
N ALA A 86 -13.01 -0.50 -17.19
CA ALA A 86 -13.92 -1.64 -17.13
C ALA A 86 -14.20 -2.04 -15.68
N LEU A 87 -13.16 -2.10 -14.84
CA LEU A 87 -13.30 -2.37 -13.42
C LEU A 87 -14.01 -1.25 -12.68
N CYS A 88 -13.76 0.02 -13.01
CA CYS A 88 -14.55 1.11 -12.44
C CYS A 88 -16.01 1.11 -12.91
N GLY A 89 -16.30 0.57 -14.10
CA GLY A 89 -17.66 0.28 -14.52
C GLY A 89 -18.33 -0.82 -13.67
N ALA A 90 -17.55 -1.81 -13.22
CA ALA A 90 -18.03 -2.89 -12.36
C ALA A 90 -18.09 -2.50 -10.86
N LEU A 91 -17.26 -1.56 -10.41
CA LEU A 91 -17.18 -1.06 -9.03
C LEU A 91 -17.48 0.45 -8.94
N PRO A 92 -18.66 0.90 -9.41
CA PRO A 92 -18.93 2.33 -9.62
C PRO A 92 -19.10 3.14 -8.33
N ARG A 93 -19.39 2.53 -7.18
CA ARG A 93 -19.43 3.24 -5.88
C ARG A 93 -18.01 3.38 -5.33
N THR A 94 -17.21 2.32 -5.43
CA THR A 94 -15.81 2.30 -4.98
C THR A 94 -14.97 3.30 -5.76
N CYS A 95 -15.00 3.28 -7.10
CA CYS A 95 -14.21 4.24 -7.88
C CYS A 95 -14.66 5.68 -7.66
N ARG A 96 -15.95 5.94 -7.48
CA ARG A 96 -16.47 7.30 -7.22
C ARG A 96 -15.92 7.91 -5.93
N LEU A 97 -15.62 7.10 -4.93
CA LEU A 97 -15.03 7.56 -3.67
C LEU A 97 -13.55 7.92 -3.81
N LEU A 98 -12.84 7.35 -4.79
CA LEU A 98 -11.38 7.48 -4.93
C LEU A 98 -10.93 8.35 -6.10
N LEU A 99 -11.73 8.44 -7.17
CA LEU A 99 -11.48 9.32 -8.32
C LEU A 99 -11.15 10.77 -7.94
N PRO A 100 -11.87 11.43 -7.01
CA PRO A 100 -11.55 12.81 -6.63
C PRO A 100 -10.29 12.93 -5.77
N GLU A 101 -9.77 11.82 -5.23
CA GLU A 101 -8.65 11.80 -4.28
C GLU A 101 -7.30 11.60 -4.96
N LEU A 102 -7.29 11.04 -6.17
CA LEU A 102 -6.07 10.70 -6.90
C LEU A 102 -5.93 11.55 -8.18
N PRO A 103 -4.73 12.12 -8.44
CA PRO A 103 -3.51 11.99 -7.63
C PRO A 103 -3.57 12.81 -6.33
N THR A 104 -3.01 12.30 -5.22
CA THR A 104 -3.07 12.99 -3.91
C THR A 104 -2.20 14.24 -3.84
N LYS A 105 -1.23 14.38 -4.75
CA LYS A 105 -0.34 15.54 -4.87
C LYS A 105 -0.25 16.04 -6.32
N PRO A 106 -1.29 16.69 -6.87
CA PRO A 106 -1.28 17.20 -8.23
C PRO A 106 -0.09 18.15 -8.48
N GLY A 107 0.60 17.96 -9.60
CA GLY A 107 1.76 18.78 -9.99
C GLY A 107 3.07 18.46 -9.27
N VAL A 108 3.08 17.51 -8.33
CA VAL A 108 4.32 16.99 -7.73
C VAL A 108 4.77 15.77 -8.54
N PRO A 109 6.04 15.70 -8.99
CA PRO A 109 6.55 14.55 -9.73
C PRO A 109 6.44 13.25 -8.92
N TYR A 110 6.47 12.10 -9.60
CA TYR A 110 6.53 10.79 -8.95
C TYR A 110 7.99 10.32 -8.80
N THR A 111 8.31 9.66 -7.68
CA THR A 111 9.63 9.03 -7.46
C THR A 111 9.79 7.68 -8.19
N THR A 112 8.66 7.03 -8.49
CA THR A 112 8.54 5.69 -9.04
C THR A 112 7.27 5.63 -9.89
N GLN A 113 7.18 4.69 -10.83
CA GLN A 113 5.99 4.47 -11.66
C GLN A 113 4.73 4.15 -10.83
N PHE A 114 4.90 3.64 -9.61
CA PHE A 114 3.84 3.10 -8.75
C PHE A 114 3.75 3.85 -7.41
N ASN A 115 4.01 5.16 -7.43
CA ASN A 115 3.85 6.02 -6.26
C ASN A 115 2.42 5.99 -5.71
N GLU A 116 1.45 5.88 -6.60
CA GLU A 116 0.03 5.82 -6.29
C GLU A 116 -0.60 4.68 -7.07
N GLU A 117 -1.35 3.84 -6.37
CA GLU A 117 -2.07 2.69 -6.89
C GLU A 117 -3.31 2.49 -6.03
N VAL A 118 -4.36 1.95 -6.64
CA VAL A 118 -5.52 1.40 -5.93
C VAL A 118 -5.58 -0.06 -6.30
N VAL A 119 -5.38 -0.92 -5.33
CA VAL A 119 -5.35 -2.37 -5.52
C VAL A 119 -6.24 -3.05 -4.50
N ILE A 120 -7.04 -4.00 -4.97
CA ILE A 120 -7.80 -4.89 -4.13
C ILE A 120 -6.99 -6.17 -4.00
N PHE A 121 -6.67 -6.58 -2.77
CA PHE A 121 -6.07 -7.88 -2.51
C PHE A 121 -7.10 -8.84 -1.94
N ARG A 122 -7.01 -10.08 -2.41
CA ARG A 122 -7.75 -11.23 -1.90
C ARG A 122 -6.78 -12.29 -1.41
N SER A 123 -7.12 -12.93 -0.29
CA SER A 123 -6.33 -14.03 0.25
C SER A 123 -7.22 -15.10 0.84
N GLU A 124 -6.84 -16.36 0.60
CA GLU A 124 -7.45 -17.53 1.24
C GLU A 124 -6.72 -17.88 2.55
N PRO A 125 -7.31 -18.73 3.42
CA PRO A 125 -6.75 -19.06 4.72
C PRO A 125 -5.36 -19.69 4.59
N GLY A 126 -4.43 -19.29 5.47
CA GLY A 126 -3.04 -19.72 5.40
C GLY A 126 -2.18 -18.90 4.43
N ALA A 127 -2.72 -17.81 3.86
CA ALA A 127 -1.93 -16.89 3.06
C ALA A 127 -0.88 -16.15 3.89
N SER A 128 0.36 -16.15 3.41
CA SER A 128 1.47 -15.39 3.99
C SER A 128 2.22 -14.65 2.90
N VAL A 129 2.45 -13.36 3.12
CA VAL A 129 3.25 -12.47 2.27
C VAL A 129 4.56 -12.19 3.00
N GLY A 130 5.66 -12.61 2.40
CA GLY A 130 6.99 -12.50 2.98
C GLY A 130 7.44 -11.05 3.19
N ALA A 131 8.38 -10.87 4.11
CA ALA A 131 8.94 -9.56 4.44
C ALA A 131 9.58 -8.88 3.20
N HIS A 132 9.16 -7.66 2.92
CA HIS A 132 9.69 -6.84 1.82
C HIS A 132 9.59 -5.35 2.14
N CYS A 133 10.25 -4.53 1.31
CA CYS A 133 10.18 -3.07 1.38
C CYS A 133 9.61 -2.53 0.06
N GLY A 134 8.79 -1.50 0.16
CA GLY A 134 8.44 -0.63 -0.95
C GLY A 134 9.67 0.10 -1.47
N SER A 135 9.61 0.51 -2.74
CA SER A 135 10.75 1.08 -3.45
C SER A 135 11.08 2.53 -3.08
N SER A 136 10.22 3.24 -2.35
CA SER A 136 10.39 4.66 -2.02
C SER A 136 9.86 5.00 -0.65
N ASN A 137 10.58 5.83 0.11
CA ASN A 137 10.05 6.44 1.35
C ASN A 137 9.02 7.54 1.08
N ALA A 138 8.78 7.89 -0.18
CA ALA A 138 7.82 8.91 -0.57
C ALA A 138 6.38 8.37 -0.73
N VAL A 139 6.11 7.14 -0.28
CA VAL A 139 4.80 6.47 -0.37
C VAL A 139 4.32 6.07 1.01
N VAL A 140 3.02 6.26 1.28
CA VAL A 140 2.31 5.67 2.40
C VAL A 140 1.23 4.73 1.85
N ASN A 141 1.09 3.55 2.44
CA ASN A 141 0.03 2.60 2.13
C ASN A 141 -1.10 2.76 3.13
N ILE A 142 -2.29 3.04 2.62
CA ILE A 142 -3.55 2.97 3.37
C ILE A 142 -4.10 1.56 3.15
N HIS A 143 -3.91 0.67 4.12
CA HIS A 143 -4.40 -0.70 4.06
C HIS A 143 -5.77 -0.80 4.71
N PHE A 144 -6.82 -0.83 3.92
CA PHE A 144 -8.21 -0.91 4.38
C PHE A 144 -8.72 -2.34 4.32
N THR A 145 -8.75 -3.02 5.47
CA THR A 145 -9.27 -4.39 5.57
C THR A 145 -10.80 -4.35 5.58
N LEU A 146 -11.43 -4.92 4.55
CA LEU A 146 -12.88 -4.92 4.40
C LEU A 146 -13.51 -6.12 5.10
N MET A 147 -12.85 -7.28 5.04
CA MET A 147 -13.19 -8.47 5.81
C MET A 147 -11.97 -9.36 6.04
N GLY A 148 -12.03 -10.21 7.07
CA GLY A 148 -11.01 -11.21 7.37
C GLY A 148 -9.80 -10.67 8.15
N GLY A 149 -9.95 -9.56 8.86
CA GLY A 149 -8.95 -8.98 9.76
C GLY A 149 -8.70 -9.82 11.01
N ARG A 150 -9.72 -10.53 11.52
CA ARG A 150 -9.52 -11.45 12.66
C ARG A 150 -8.52 -12.55 12.31
N GLY A 151 -7.46 -12.68 13.11
CA GLY A 151 -6.38 -13.64 12.86
C GLY A 151 -5.40 -13.21 11.77
N THR A 152 -5.53 -11.97 11.28
CA THR A 152 -4.63 -11.38 10.30
C THR A 152 -3.80 -10.26 10.95
N SER A 153 -2.50 -10.28 10.69
CA SER A 153 -1.56 -9.28 11.20
C SER A 153 -0.67 -8.72 10.09
N LEU A 154 -0.39 -7.43 10.18
CA LEU A 154 0.67 -6.75 9.46
C LEU A 154 1.88 -6.60 10.40
N ARG A 155 3.01 -7.17 10.02
CA ARG A 155 4.28 -6.98 10.74
C ARG A 155 5.06 -5.86 10.08
N ILE A 156 5.62 -4.94 10.86
CA ILE A 156 6.53 -3.88 10.38
C ILE A 156 7.79 -3.89 11.25
N GLY A 157 8.91 -4.36 10.70
CA GLY A 157 10.11 -4.68 11.46
C GLY A 157 9.83 -5.74 12.52
N ALA A 158 10.02 -5.40 13.80
CA ALA A 158 9.76 -6.28 14.93
C ALA A 158 8.34 -6.15 15.50
N ASP A 159 7.57 -5.16 15.05
CA ASP A 159 6.25 -4.83 15.59
C ASP A 159 5.15 -5.53 14.81
N ASP A 160 4.13 -6.03 15.50
CA ASP A 160 3.03 -6.79 14.92
C ASP A 160 1.71 -6.04 15.18
N PHE A 161 0.98 -5.72 14.11
CA PHE A 161 -0.23 -4.92 14.15
C PHE A 161 -1.43 -5.76 13.68
N PRO A 162 -2.44 -6.00 14.54
CA PRO A 162 -3.64 -6.71 14.14
C PRO A 162 -4.47 -5.85 13.17
N LEU A 163 -4.95 -6.45 12.09
CA LEU A 163 -5.87 -5.81 11.16
C LEU A 163 -7.32 -5.99 11.63
N GLN A 164 -8.18 -5.04 11.27
CA GLN A 164 -9.57 -5.00 11.72
C GLN A 164 -10.51 -4.74 10.55
N ASP A 165 -11.62 -5.48 10.51
CA ASP A 165 -12.64 -5.31 9.48
C ASP A 165 -13.24 -3.91 9.55
N GLY A 166 -13.39 -3.28 8.39
CA GLY A 166 -13.94 -1.93 8.28
C GLY A 166 -13.00 -0.83 8.79
N ARG A 167 -11.72 -1.12 9.05
CA ARG A 167 -10.74 -0.12 9.51
C ARG A 167 -9.51 -0.06 8.60
N ALA A 168 -9.03 1.15 8.37
CA ALA A 168 -7.77 1.41 7.67
C ALA A 168 -6.58 1.40 8.63
N PHE A 169 -5.46 0.88 8.15
CA PHE A 169 -4.16 0.96 8.78
C PHE A 169 -3.18 1.64 7.84
N CYS A 170 -2.63 2.79 8.24
CA CYS A 170 -1.75 3.60 7.39
C CYS A 170 -0.30 3.40 7.81
N PHE A 171 0.55 2.99 6.88
CA PHE A 171 1.95 2.67 7.17
C PHE A 171 2.85 3.00 5.98
N GLN A 172 4.12 3.29 6.27
CA GLN A 172 5.11 3.57 5.24
C GLN A 172 5.72 2.24 4.80
N ASP A 173 5.42 1.79 3.57
CA ASP A 173 5.83 0.47 3.09
C ASP A 173 7.32 0.37 2.79
N SER A 174 8.06 1.48 2.78
CA SER A 174 9.53 1.47 2.74
C SER A 174 10.19 0.72 3.91
N TYR A 175 9.47 0.54 5.03
CA TYR A 175 9.89 -0.35 6.12
C TYR A 175 9.65 -1.81 5.73
N PHE A 176 10.51 -2.70 6.22
CA PHE A 176 10.31 -4.15 6.08
C PHE A 176 8.96 -4.54 6.67
N HIS A 177 8.08 -5.08 5.85
CA HIS A 177 6.75 -5.47 6.26
C HIS A 177 6.31 -6.80 5.66
N ALA A 178 5.47 -7.52 6.39
CA ALA A 178 4.93 -8.84 6.03
C ALA A 178 3.47 -8.93 6.46
N ILE A 179 2.67 -9.74 5.77
CA ILE A 179 1.27 -9.99 6.14
C ILE A 179 1.07 -11.48 6.40
N GLU A 180 0.44 -11.79 7.51
CA GLU A 180 0.09 -13.16 7.89
C GLU A 180 -1.42 -13.28 8.03
N HIS A 181 -2.06 -14.14 7.23
CA HIS A 181 -3.45 -14.54 7.37
C HIS A 181 -3.50 -16.04 7.70
N ARG A 182 -3.38 -16.37 8.99
CA ARG A 182 -3.13 -17.75 9.44
C ARG A 182 -4.32 -18.70 9.28
N GLY A 183 -5.50 -18.17 8.98
CA GLY A 183 -6.70 -18.98 8.75
C GLY A 183 -7.39 -19.50 10.02
N ASP A 184 -6.99 -19.02 11.20
CA ASP A 184 -7.69 -19.22 12.48
C ASP A 184 -8.90 -18.28 12.65
N GLY A 185 -9.14 -17.41 11.67
CA GLY A 185 -10.27 -16.48 11.58
C GLY A 185 -11.18 -16.75 10.38
N ALA A 186 -11.39 -15.75 9.53
CA ALA A 186 -12.28 -15.87 8.37
C ALA A 186 -11.68 -16.78 7.28
N LYS A 187 -12.55 -17.36 6.44
CA LYS A 187 -12.15 -18.19 5.30
C LYS A 187 -11.63 -17.38 4.10
N GLU A 188 -11.63 -16.06 4.18
CA GLU A 188 -11.17 -15.17 3.13
C GLU A 188 -10.84 -13.82 3.75
N ARG A 189 -9.78 -13.18 3.26
CA ARG A 189 -9.45 -11.78 3.54
C ARG A 189 -9.57 -10.97 2.27
N ILE A 190 -10.27 -9.84 2.36
CA ILE A 190 -10.32 -8.83 1.30
C ILE A 190 -9.86 -7.50 1.89
N SER A 191 -8.93 -6.86 1.20
CA SER A 191 -8.43 -5.53 1.56
C SER A 191 -8.36 -4.64 0.32
N LEU A 192 -8.78 -3.39 0.47
CA LEU A 192 -8.52 -2.32 -0.48
C LEU A 192 -7.27 -1.57 -0.01
N VAL A 193 -6.22 -1.54 -0.82
CA VAL A 193 -4.99 -0.81 -0.52
C VAL A 193 -4.89 0.38 -1.44
N VAL A 194 -4.74 1.57 -0.86
CA VAL A 194 -4.50 2.81 -1.59
C VAL A 194 -3.09 3.28 -1.27
N ARG A 195 -2.20 3.24 -2.26
CA ARG A 195 -0.88 3.87 -2.18
C ARG A 195 -1.05 5.36 -2.47
N VAL A 196 -0.52 6.20 -1.59
CA VAL A 196 -0.62 7.66 -1.68
C VAL A 196 0.76 8.28 -1.55
N MET A 197 0.94 9.45 -2.16
CA MET A 197 2.16 10.22 -1.97
C MET A 197 2.27 10.72 -0.53
N HIS A 198 3.50 10.72 -0.01
CA HIS A 198 3.80 11.14 1.35
C HIS A 198 3.26 12.55 1.64
N PRO A 199 2.68 12.83 2.84
CA PRO A 199 2.01 14.11 3.12
C PRO A 199 2.91 15.34 2.97
N GLN A 200 4.21 15.20 3.23
CA GLN A 200 5.21 16.27 3.10
C GLN A 200 5.91 16.30 1.72
N LEU A 201 5.57 15.40 0.79
CA LEU A 201 6.18 15.38 -0.53
C LEU A 201 5.79 16.64 -1.32
N SER A 202 6.80 17.31 -1.86
CA SER A 202 6.69 18.57 -2.60
C SER A 202 7.86 18.71 -3.58
N LEU A 203 7.81 19.68 -4.49
CA LEU A 203 8.93 20.01 -5.38
C LEU A 203 10.22 20.32 -4.59
N ALA A 204 10.11 21.04 -3.47
CA ALA A 204 11.26 21.37 -2.63
C ALA A 204 11.89 20.14 -1.98
N ALA A 205 11.09 19.13 -1.62
CA ALA A 205 11.59 17.90 -1.01
C ALA A 205 12.60 17.17 -1.92
N TYR A 206 12.44 17.26 -3.25
CA TYR A 206 13.34 16.65 -4.22
C TYR A 206 14.75 17.23 -4.24
N GLY A 207 14.95 18.48 -3.81
CA GLY A 207 16.29 19.06 -3.69
C GLY A 207 17.20 18.30 -2.71
N ALA A 208 16.62 17.46 -1.85
CA ALA A 208 17.30 16.59 -0.90
C ALA A 208 17.16 15.09 -1.23
N ALA A 209 16.65 14.74 -2.42
CA ALA A 209 16.52 13.36 -2.86
C ALA A 209 17.88 12.79 -3.27
N SER A 210 18.17 11.57 -2.82
CA SER A 210 19.36 10.81 -3.22
C SER A 210 18.94 9.46 -3.81
N ARG A 211 19.45 9.11 -4.99
CA ARG A 211 19.27 7.77 -5.55
C ARG A 211 20.10 6.76 -4.74
N GLY A 212 19.51 5.61 -4.40
CA GLY A 212 20.23 4.49 -3.80
C GLY A 212 21.11 3.75 -4.80
N ASP A 213 20.76 3.80 -6.09
CA ASP A 213 21.41 3.01 -7.12
C ASP A 213 22.09 3.90 -8.16
N ALA A 214 23.33 3.56 -8.52
CA ALA A 214 24.05 4.13 -9.64
C ALA A 214 24.31 3.03 -10.67
N GLY A 215 23.79 3.22 -11.89
CA GLY A 215 24.07 2.38 -13.07
C GLY A 215 23.08 1.26 -13.28
#